data_AF-A0A1B8EGS8-F1
#
_entry.id   AF-A0A1B8EGS8-F1
#
_cell.length_a   1.000
_cell.length_b   1.000
_cell.length_c   1.000
_cell.angle_alpha   90.00
_cell.angle_beta   90.00
_cell.angle_gamma   90.00
#
_symmetry.space_group_name_H-M   'P 1'
#
loop_
_entity.id
_entity.type
_entity.pdbx_description
1 polymer ?
#
loop_
_entity_poly.entity_id
_entity_poly.type
_entity_poly.pdbx_seq_one_letter_code
_entity_poly.pdbx_strand_id
1 'polypeptide(L)'
;MSALFPSQITTERASALPQRLEPLPQQLILPVRPSRPLWLTSIPPRSRPAEVNRLDYQIQRHNGSTTVVELSRQRLQLAKHKPIINLHVRVEELTKELCNVRQEVQFYRQCFEILQKLRETTYNVYEQLLFVTHCHDLDSERLKELITQLHHGLEESMRREVDAEKLWM
;
A
#
# COMPACT_ATOMS: atom_id res chain seq x y z
N MET A 1 47.50 -60.57 0.14
CA MET A 1 48.21 -60.30 1.41
C MET A 1 48.13 -58.80 1.66
N SER A 2 47.69 -58.45 2.87
CA SER A 2 47.89 -57.19 3.63
C SER A 2 49.14 -56.40 3.23
N ALA A 3 49.30 -55.10 3.42
CA ALA A 3 48.53 -53.94 3.88
C ALA A 3 49.49 -52.73 3.69
N LEU A 4 49.12 -51.45 3.75
CA LEU A 4 49.16 -50.56 4.91
C LEU A 4 49.51 -49.16 4.34
N PHE A 5 48.74 -48.14 4.71
CA PHE A 5 49.16 -46.73 4.60
C PHE A 5 50.24 -46.42 5.65
N PRO A 6 50.97 -45.29 5.54
CA PRO A 6 50.61 -44.24 6.49
C PRO A 6 50.69 -42.79 5.96
N SER A 7 49.85 -41.99 6.60
CA SER A 7 49.66 -40.55 6.64
C SER A 7 50.91 -39.77 7.09
N GLN A 8 51.04 -38.50 6.68
CA GLN A 8 51.43 -37.38 7.56
C GLN A 8 50.77 -36.06 7.11
N ILE A 9 50.42 -35.27 8.12
CA ILE A 9 49.59 -34.06 8.13
C ILE A 9 50.48 -32.87 8.49
N THR A 10 50.05 -31.64 8.13
CA THR A 10 50.39 -30.31 8.72
C THR A 10 51.73 -29.71 8.24
N THR A 11 51.89 -28.41 7.91
CA THR A 11 51.28 -27.17 8.44
C THR A 11 51.52 -25.98 7.48
N GLU A 12 50.53 -25.07 7.41
CA GLU A 12 50.56 -23.63 7.06
C GLU A 12 51.65 -23.04 6.15
N ARG A 13 51.23 -22.35 5.07
CA ARG A 13 51.41 -20.89 4.99
C ARG A 13 50.45 -20.23 3.99
N ALA A 14 49.93 -19.09 4.43
CA ALA A 14 48.96 -18.23 3.77
C ALA A 14 49.50 -17.49 2.51
N SER A 15 48.53 -16.98 1.74
CA SER A 15 48.60 -15.83 0.83
C SER A 15 49.40 -15.96 -0.46
N ALA A 16 48.68 -16.00 -1.59
CA ALA A 16 48.57 -14.87 -2.53
C ALA A 16 47.94 -15.34 -3.86
N LEU A 17 46.66 -15.06 -4.06
CA LEU A 17 46.09 -14.97 -5.41
C LEU A 17 45.74 -13.50 -5.68
N PRO A 18 46.16 -12.93 -6.82
CA PRO A 18 45.96 -11.52 -7.12
C PRO A 18 44.50 -11.23 -7.45
N GLN A 19 43.81 -10.49 -6.58
CA GLN A 19 42.52 -9.86 -6.88
C GLN A 19 42.76 -8.62 -7.73
N ARG A 20 42.62 -8.78 -9.05
CA ARG A 20 42.37 -7.65 -9.95
C ARG A 20 40.90 -7.25 -9.79
N LEU A 21 40.65 -6.12 -9.13
CA LEU A 21 39.34 -5.46 -9.11
C LEU A 21 39.05 -4.90 -10.50
N GLU A 22 38.19 -5.58 -11.26
CA GLU A 22 37.45 -4.96 -12.35
C GLU A 22 36.16 -4.36 -11.75
N PRO A 23 35.90 -3.06 -11.87
CA PRO A 23 34.68 -2.45 -11.35
C PRO A 23 33.48 -2.85 -12.21
N LEU A 24 32.52 -3.53 -11.59
CA LEU A 24 31.25 -3.91 -12.19
C LEU A 24 30.46 -2.65 -12.62
N PRO A 25 29.80 -2.64 -13.79
CA PRO A 25 29.00 -1.50 -14.23
C PRO A 25 27.86 -1.24 -13.25
N GLN A 26 27.66 0.05 -12.95
CA GLN A 26 26.69 0.59 -12.01
C GLN A 26 25.30 -0.01 -12.26
N GLN A 27 24.85 -0.85 -11.34
CA GLN A 27 23.50 -1.38 -11.34
C GLN A 27 22.52 -0.22 -11.17
N LEU A 28 21.60 -0.14 -12.12
CA LEU A 28 20.46 0.75 -12.23
C LEU A 28 19.92 1.17 -10.85
N ILE A 29 20.16 2.43 -10.49
CA ILE A 29 19.48 3.11 -9.40
C ILE A 29 18.01 3.20 -9.79
N LEU A 30 17.16 2.41 -9.12
CA LEU A 30 15.71 2.56 -9.20
C LEU A 30 15.34 3.98 -8.74
N PRO A 31 14.43 4.67 -9.44
CA PRO A 31 14.08 6.04 -9.07
C PRO A 31 13.52 6.06 -7.64
N VAL A 32 14.05 7.03 -6.88
CA VAL A 32 13.53 7.49 -5.60
C VAL A 32 12.01 7.57 -5.68
N ARG A 33 11.34 7.03 -4.64
CA ARG A 33 9.88 7.09 -4.44
C ARG A 33 9.33 8.44 -4.91
N PRO A 34 8.21 8.49 -5.65
CA PRO A 34 7.53 9.76 -5.86
C PRO A 34 7.17 10.32 -4.49
N SER A 35 7.67 11.52 -4.22
CA SER A 35 7.34 12.31 -3.06
C SER A 35 5.83 12.30 -2.85
N ARG A 36 5.41 11.93 -1.63
CA ARG A 36 4.01 12.01 -1.19
C ARG A 36 3.43 13.36 -1.62
N PRO A 37 2.19 13.41 -2.14
CA PRO A 37 1.57 14.67 -2.47
C PRO A 37 1.31 15.46 -1.17
N LEU A 38 1.61 16.76 -1.22
CA LEU A 38 1.74 17.70 -0.09
C LEU A 38 0.44 17.98 0.69
N TRP A 39 -0.66 17.30 0.40
CA TRP A 39 -1.93 17.44 1.12
C TRP A 39 -2.09 16.43 2.28
N LEU A 40 -1.20 15.43 2.37
CA LEU A 40 -1.13 14.49 3.51
C LEU A 40 -0.28 15.02 4.68
N THR A 41 0.36 16.19 4.55
CA THR A 41 1.23 16.79 5.58
C THR A 41 0.48 17.64 6.60
N SER A 42 -0.80 17.93 6.37
CA SER A 42 -1.62 18.79 7.23
C SER A 42 -2.25 18.06 8.42
N ILE A 43 -2.10 16.73 8.51
CA ILE A 43 -2.67 15.93 9.59
C ILE A 43 -1.70 15.95 10.79
N PRO A 44 -2.10 16.45 11.96
CA PRO A 44 -1.24 16.51 13.14
C PRO A 44 -0.71 15.11 13.49
N PRO A 45 0.58 14.98 13.90
CA PRO A 45 1.25 13.68 14.04
C PRO A 45 0.64 12.76 15.11
N ARG A 46 -0.28 13.27 15.95
CA ARG A 46 -0.93 12.51 17.03
C ARG A 46 -2.15 11.69 16.58
N SER A 47 -2.62 11.83 15.34
CA SER A 47 -3.74 11.05 14.80
C SER A 47 -3.33 10.01 13.75
N ARG A 48 -2.03 9.81 13.52
CA ARG A 48 -1.55 8.78 12.60
C ARG A 48 -1.53 7.42 13.33
N PRO A 49 -2.36 6.42 12.95
CA PRO A 49 -2.14 5.06 13.42
C PRO A 49 -0.74 4.61 12.98
N ALA A 50 -0.03 3.88 13.84
CA ALA A 50 1.32 3.41 13.55
C ALA A 50 1.39 2.85 12.13
N GLU A 51 2.39 3.26 11.34
CA GLU A 51 2.57 2.76 9.98
C GLU A 51 2.80 1.25 10.05
N VAL A 52 1.78 0.49 9.67
CA VAL A 52 1.80 -0.97 9.67
C VAL A 52 2.75 -1.42 8.55
N ASN A 53 3.89 -1.97 8.91
CA ASN A 53 4.87 -2.50 7.98
C ASN A 53 4.30 -3.76 7.30
N ARG A 54 4.81 -4.11 6.11
CA ARG A 54 4.46 -5.38 5.43
C ARG A 54 4.70 -6.60 6.34
N LEU A 55 5.70 -6.52 7.20
CA LEU A 55 5.98 -7.52 8.24
C LEU A 55 4.88 -7.58 9.31
N ASP A 56 4.34 -6.43 9.73
CA ASP A 56 3.26 -6.38 10.73
C ASP A 56 1.98 -7.02 10.19
N TYR A 57 1.67 -6.83 8.90
CA TYR A 57 0.59 -7.55 8.23
C TYR A 57 0.81 -9.06 8.17
N GLN A 58 2.06 -9.53 8.05
CA GLN A 58 2.38 -10.95 8.07
C GLN A 58 2.25 -11.52 9.48
N ILE A 59 2.78 -10.81 10.48
CA ILE A 59 2.69 -11.19 11.90
C ILE A 59 1.22 -11.25 12.33
N GLN A 60 0.41 -10.25 11.97
CA GLN A 60 -1.01 -10.21 12.28
C GLN A 60 -1.78 -11.36 11.59
N ARG A 61 -1.47 -11.66 10.32
CA ARG A 61 -2.06 -12.82 9.61
C ARG A 61 -1.77 -14.15 10.30
N HIS A 62 -0.68 -14.22 11.05
CA HIS A 62 -0.30 -15.38 11.84
C HIS A 62 -0.66 -15.23 13.33
N ASN A 63 -1.54 -14.32 13.71
CA ASN A 63 -1.96 -14.06 15.10
C ASN A 63 -0.78 -13.80 16.06
N GLY A 64 0.26 -13.10 15.59
CA GLY A 64 1.47 -12.86 16.38
C GLY A 64 2.45 -14.03 16.41
N SER A 65 2.16 -15.13 15.71
CA SER A 65 3.03 -16.30 15.62
C SER A 65 4.23 -15.97 14.72
N THR A 66 5.42 -15.93 15.30
CA THR A 66 6.69 -15.75 14.57
C THR A 66 7.41 -17.10 14.44
N THR A 67 8.21 -17.24 13.39
CA THR A 67 8.90 -18.50 13.02
C THR A 67 9.72 -19.09 14.16
N VAL A 68 10.26 -18.26 15.06
CA VAL A 68 11.03 -18.71 16.24
C VAL A 68 10.16 -19.49 17.24
N VAL A 69 8.90 -19.09 17.45
CA VAL A 69 7.97 -19.76 18.36
C VAL A 69 7.36 -21.02 17.72
N GLU A 70 7.23 -21.04 16.39
CA GLU A 70 6.68 -22.16 15.63
C GLU A 70 7.62 -23.36 15.50
N LEU A 71 8.94 -23.14 15.61
CA LEU A 71 9.96 -24.20 15.54
C LEU A 71 10.19 -24.94 16.86
N SER A 72 9.49 -24.58 17.94
CA SER A 72 9.59 -25.37 19.18
C SER A 72 9.10 -26.80 18.92
N ARG A 73 9.75 -27.78 19.55
CA ARG A 73 9.45 -29.21 19.36
C ARG A 73 7.96 -29.53 19.56
N GLN A 74 7.34 -28.87 20.54
CA GLN A 74 5.91 -29.01 20.84
C GLN A 74 5.03 -28.44 19.72
N ARG A 75 5.38 -27.28 19.15
CA ARG A 75 4.62 -26.67 18.04
C ARG A 75 4.81 -27.42 16.73
N LEU A 76 5.99 -27.97 16.45
CA LEU A 76 6.23 -28.85 15.32
C LEU A 76 5.44 -30.15 15.41
N GLN A 77 5.36 -30.76 16.61
CA GLN A 77 4.53 -31.94 16.83
C GLN A 77 3.04 -31.62 16.66
N LEU A 78 2.56 -30.49 17.19
CA LEU A 78 1.18 -30.05 16.99
C LEU A 78 0.88 -29.70 15.52
N ALA A 79 1.82 -29.09 14.79
CA ALA A 79 1.70 -28.79 13.37
C ALA A 79 1.67 -30.06 12.51
N LYS A 80 2.40 -31.11 12.91
CA LYS A 80 2.34 -32.42 12.27
C LYS A 80 0.95 -33.09 12.43
N HIS A 81 0.20 -32.69 13.45
CA HIS A 81 -1.18 -33.09 13.70
C HIS A 81 -2.21 -32.03 13.28
N LYS A 82 -1.79 -30.91 12.68
CA LYS A 82 -2.76 -29.95 12.14
C LYS A 82 -3.54 -30.68 11.05
N PRO A 83 -4.87 -30.67 11.11
CA PRO A 83 -5.67 -31.24 10.03
C PRO A 83 -5.27 -30.53 8.74
N ILE A 84 -5.10 -31.31 7.67
CA ILE A 84 -4.99 -30.77 6.32
C ILE A 84 -6.23 -29.90 6.17
N ILE A 85 -6.04 -28.58 6.10
CA ILE A 85 -7.12 -27.63 5.86
C ILE A 85 -7.79 -28.14 4.59
N ASN A 86 -9.07 -28.47 4.67
CA ASN A 86 -9.79 -28.99 3.52
C ASN A 86 -9.64 -27.95 2.41
N LEU A 87 -8.91 -28.33 1.36
CA LEU A 87 -8.50 -27.41 0.30
C LEU A 87 -9.74 -26.74 -0.32
N HIS A 88 -10.86 -27.46 -0.36
CA HIS A 88 -12.15 -26.95 -0.79
C HIS A 88 -12.63 -25.77 0.06
N VAL A 89 -12.64 -25.94 1.39
CA VAL A 89 -13.05 -24.88 2.34
C VAL A 89 -12.15 -23.66 2.18
N ARG A 90 -10.84 -23.88 1.99
CA ARG A 90 -9.91 -22.77 1.78
C ARG A 90 -10.14 -22.02 0.46
N VAL A 91 -10.48 -22.75 -0.60
CA VAL A 91 -10.83 -22.15 -1.90
C VAL A 91 -12.11 -21.33 -1.79
N GLU A 92 -13.12 -21.82 -1.06
CA GLU A 92 -14.36 -21.08 -0.82
C GLU A 92 -14.12 -19.78 -0.03
N GLU A 93 -13.33 -19.84 1.05
CA GLU A 93 -12.92 -18.67 1.82
C GLU A 93 -12.22 -17.63 0.94
N LEU A 94 -11.23 -18.04 0.16
CA LEU A 94 -10.48 -17.16 -0.74
C LEU A 94 -11.37 -16.57 -1.84
N THR A 95 -12.33 -17.34 -2.34
CA THR A 95 -13.29 -16.87 -3.35
C THR A 95 -14.19 -15.78 -2.78
N LYS A 96 -14.64 -15.95 -1.53
CA LYS A 96 -15.40 -14.93 -0.80
C LYS A 96 -14.57 -13.68 -0.54
N GLU A 97 -13.33 -13.83 -0.06
CA GLU A 97 -12.41 -12.70 0.13
C GLU A 97 -12.16 -11.94 -1.17
N LEU A 98 -11.93 -12.65 -2.29
CA LEU A 98 -11.72 -12.02 -3.60
C LEU A 98 -12.96 -11.25 -4.06
N CYS A 99 -14.15 -11.80 -3.84
CA CYS A 99 -15.41 -11.10 -4.14
C CYS A 99 -15.52 -9.79 -3.34
N ASN A 100 -15.29 -9.84 -2.04
CA ASN A 100 -15.33 -8.68 -1.15
C ASN A 100 -14.33 -7.60 -1.59
N VAL A 101 -13.08 -7.99 -1.86
CA VAL A 101 -12.03 -7.06 -2.32
C VAL A 101 -12.42 -6.45 -3.68
N ARG A 102 -13.05 -7.21 -4.57
CA ARG A 102 -13.52 -6.67 -5.86
C ARG A 102 -14.59 -5.61 -5.67
N GLN A 103 -15.55 -5.84 -4.77
CA GLN A 103 -16.60 -4.87 -4.43
C GLN A 103 -16.01 -3.61 -3.79
N GLU A 104 -15.07 -3.76 -2.86
CA GLU A 104 -14.35 -2.66 -2.22
C GLU A 104 -13.57 -1.82 -3.25
N VAL A 105 -12.85 -2.46 -4.17
CA VAL A 105 -12.15 -1.76 -5.27
C VAL A 105 -13.14 -1.00 -6.16
N GLN A 106 -14.31 -1.57 -6.44
CA GLN A 106 -15.34 -0.90 -7.24
C GLN A 106 -15.90 0.33 -6.51
N PHE A 107 -16.19 0.21 -5.22
CA PHE A 107 -16.63 1.33 -4.38
C PHE A 107 -15.60 2.47 -4.41
N TYR A 108 -14.32 2.18 -4.16
CA TYR A 108 -13.28 3.20 -4.20
C TYR A 108 -13.11 3.86 -5.58
N ARG A 109 -13.33 3.12 -6.67
CA ARG A 109 -13.35 3.71 -8.02
C ARG A 109 -14.48 4.71 -8.18
N GLN A 110 -15.68 4.40 -7.69
CA GLN A 110 -16.83 5.30 -7.72
C GLN A 110 -16.58 6.55 -6.87
N CYS A 111 -16.08 6.40 -5.64
CA CYS A 111 -15.71 7.53 -4.79
C CYS A 111 -14.66 8.44 -5.46
N PHE A 112 -13.66 7.83 -6.12
CA PHE A 112 -12.67 8.58 -6.87
C PHE A 112 -13.28 9.38 -8.01
N GLU A 113 -14.18 8.79 -8.81
CA GLU A 113 -14.87 9.50 -9.90
C GLU A 113 -15.73 10.66 -9.37
N ILE A 114 -16.43 10.47 -8.25
CA ILE A 114 -17.22 11.52 -7.58
C ILE A 114 -16.30 12.68 -7.18
N LEU A 115 -15.18 12.37 -6.53
CA LEU A 115 -14.18 13.37 -6.13
C LEU A 115 -13.60 14.10 -7.34
N GLN A 116 -13.35 13.41 -8.45
CA GLN A 116 -12.83 14.07 -9.65
C GLN A 116 -13.80 15.09 -10.23
N LYS A 117 -15.08 14.77 -10.26
CA LYS A 117 -16.12 15.70 -10.72
C LYS A 117 -16.20 16.93 -9.81
N LEU A 118 -16.15 16.75 -8.49
CA LEU A 118 -16.09 17.87 -7.54
C LEU A 118 -14.84 18.73 -7.74
N ARG A 119 -13.71 18.08 -8.02
CA ARG A 119 -12.45 18.78 -8.28
C ARG A 119 -12.55 19.64 -9.56
N GLU A 120 -13.14 19.10 -10.63
CA GLU A 120 -13.38 19.83 -11.88
C GLU A 120 -14.27 21.05 -11.68
N THR A 121 -15.39 20.91 -10.95
CA THR A 121 -16.27 22.05 -10.64
C THR A 121 -15.53 23.11 -9.83
N THR A 122 -14.72 22.69 -8.85
CA THR A 122 -13.92 23.61 -8.03
C THR A 122 -12.90 24.37 -8.87
N TYR A 123 -12.19 23.69 -9.78
CA TYR A 123 -11.24 24.35 -10.67
C TYR A 123 -11.94 25.31 -11.64
N ASN A 124 -13.07 24.93 -12.21
CA ASN A 124 -13.84 25.82 -13.10
C ASN A 124 -14.29 27.10 -12.37
N VAL A 125 -14.74 26.99 -11.12
CA VAL A 125 -15.12 28.17 -10.31
C VAL A 125 -13.90 29.00 -9.96
N TYR A 126 -12.77 28.35 -9.62
CA TYR A 126 -11.52 29.03 -9.34
C TYR A 126 -10.99 29.83 -10.54
N GLU A 127 -10.99 29.25 -11.74
CA GLU A 127 -10.58 29.94 -12.97
C GLU A 127 -11.49 31.14 -13.28
N GLN A 128 -12.80 30.97 -13.12
CA GLN A 128 -13.76 32.07 -13.28
C GLN A 128 -13.52 33.18 -12.26
N LEU A 129 -13.25 32.84 -11.00
CA LEU A 129 -12.96 33.82 -9.96
C LEU A 129 -11.67 34.60 -10.26
N LEU A 130 -10.61 33.91 -10.70
CA LEU A 130 -9.35 34.53 -11.13
C LEU A 130 -9.59 35.53 -12.26
N PHE A 131 -10.35 35.12 -13.28
CA PHE A 131 -10.67 35.96 -14.43
C PHE A 131 -11.43 37.23 -14.00
N VAL A 132 -12.50 37.08 -13.22
CA VAL A 132 -13.32 38.20 -12.74
C VAL A 132 -12.50 39.15 -11.87
N THR A 133 -11.60 38.61 -11.03
CA THR A 133 -10.69 39.41 -10.19
C THR A 133 -9.71 40.21 -11.04
N HIS A 134 -9.14 39.60 -12.08
CA HIS A 134 -8.19 40.27 -12.98
C HIS A 134 -8.83 41.33 -13.87
N CYS A 135 -10.09 41.13 -14.28
CA CYS A 135 -10.82 42.10 -15.09
C CYS A 135 -11.44 43.25 -14.27
N HIS A 136 -11.26 43.27 -12.94
CA HIS A 136 -11.90 44.23 -12.02
C HIS A 136 -13.44 44.27 -12.16
N ASP A 137 -14.04 43.18 -12.60
CA ASP A 137 -15.48 43.07 -12.89
C ASP A 137 -16.20 42.23 -11.81
N LEU A 138 -15.76 42.42 -10.56
CA LEU A 138 -16.29 41.72 -9.39
C LEU A 138 -17.71 42.22 -9.08
N ASP A 139 -18.67 41.71 -9.84
CA ASP A 139 -20.09 41.83 -9.51
C ASP A 139 -20.41 40.91 -8.33
N SER A 140 -21.05 41.48 -7.30
CA SER A 140 -21.54 40.76 -6.13
C SER A 140 -22.48 39.61 -6.52
N GLU A 141 -23.28 39.79 -7.57
CA GLU A 141 -24.20 38.73 -8.02
C GLU A 141 -23.46 37.56 -8.66
N ARG A 142 -22.42 37.82 -9.44
CA ARG A 142 -21.58 36.78 -10.05
C ARG A 142 -20.80 35.99 -9.00
N LEU A 143 -20.31 36.66 -7.95
CA LEU A 143 -19.67 35.98 -6.83
C LEU A 143 -20.63 35.06 -6.08
N LYS A 144 -21.87 35.51 -5.84
CA LYS A 144 -22.91 34.67 -5.22
C LYS A 144 -23.20 33.44 -6.08
N GLU A 145 -23.29 33.60 -7.39
CA GLU A 145 -23.50 32.49 -8.32
C GLU A 145 -22.36 31.45 -8.27
N LEU A 146 -21.11 31.90 -8.22
CA LEU A 146 -19.96 30.99 -8.08
C LEU A 146 -19.99 30.23 -6.74
N ILE A 147 -20.40 30.90 -5.66
CA ILE A 147 -20.54 30.28 -4.33
C ILE A 147 -21.66 29.24 -4.33
N THR A 148 -22.80 29.51 -4.98
CA THR A 148 -23.91 28.55 -5.07
C THR A 148 -23.55 27.36 -5.95
N GLN A 149 -22.79 27.57 -7.03
CA GLN A 149 -22.27 26.47 -7.86
C GLN A 149 -21.34 25.54 -7.06
N LEU A 150 -20.44 26.09 -6.24
CA LEU A 150 -19.59 25.29 -5.35
C LEU A 150 -20.40 24.51 -4.31
N HIS A 151 -21.35 25.17 -3.65
CA HIS A 151 -22.23 24.51 -2.68
C HIS A 151 -23.00 23.36 -3.31
N HIS A 152 -23.63 23.61 -4.45
CA HIS A 152 -24.38 22.57 -5.16
C HIS A 152 -23.48 21.42 -5.59
N GLY A 153 -22.28 21.71 -6.11
CA GLY A 153 -21.32 20.67 -6.47
C GLY A 153 -20.89 19.81 -5.29
N LEU A 154 -20.70 20.43 -4.11
CA LEU A 154 -20.33 19.72 -2.88
C LEU A 154 -21.49 18.86 -2.35
N GLU A 155 -22.70 19.40 -2.29
CA GLU A 155 -23.90 18.65 -1.87
C GLU A 155 -24.14 17.46 -2.80
N GLU A 156 -24.00 17.67 -4.10
CA GLU A 156 -24.15 16.62 -5.10
C GLU A 156 -23.08 15.53 -4.96
N SER A 157 -21.84 15.92 -4.69
CA SER A 157 -20.74 14.98 -4.41
C SER A 157 -21.06 14.12 -3.19
N MET A 158 -21.47 14.75 -2.10
CA MET A 158 -21.80 14.06 -0.84
C MET A 158 -22.99 13.10 -1.03
N ARG A 159 -24.03 13.52 -1.76
CA ARG A 159 -25.17 12.66 -2.09
C ARG A 159 -24.74 11.41 -2.87
N ARG A 160 -23.93 11.58 -3.91
CA ARG A 160 -23.44 10.46 -4.72
C ARG A 160 -22.54 9.51 -3.94
N GLU A 161 -21.73 10.03 -3.01
CA GLU A 161 -20.88 9.21 -2.15
C GLU A 161 -21.74 8.33 -1.24
N VAL A 162 -22.77 8.90 -0.61
CA VAL A 162 -23.74 8.16 0.21
C VAL A 162 -24.48 7.10 -0.62
N ASP A 163 -24.86 7.41 -1.86
CA ASP A 163 -25.52 6.44 -2.73
C ASP A 163 -24.57 5.32 -3.18
N ALA A 164 -23.29 5.61 -3.41
CA ALA A 164 -22.26 4.60 -3.68
C ALA A 164 -22.03 3.69 -2.46
N GLU A 165 -22.05 4.25 -1.24
CA GLU A 165 -21.94 3.48 0.00
C GLU A 165 -23.13 2.51 0.17
N LYS A 166 -24.35 2.97 -0.12
CA LYS A 166 -25.55 2.10 -0.10
C LYS A 166 -25.52 0.97 -1.12
N LEU A 167 -24.85 1.15 -2.25
CA LEU A 167 -24.71 0.11 -3.28
C LEU A 167 -23.60 -0.90 -2.95
N TRP A 168 -22.67 -0.50 -2.09
CA TRP A 168 -21.58 -1.36 -1.61
C TRP A 168 -21.99 -2.25 -0.44
N MET A 169 -22.80 -1.71 0.49
CA MET A 169 -23.39 -2.42 1.64
C MET A 169 -24.49 -3.41 1.24
#